data_AF-A0A7S2AI02-F1
#
_entry.id   AF-A0A7S2AI02-F1
#
_cell.length_a   1.000
_cell.length_b   1.000
_cell.length_c   1.000
_cell.angle_alpha   90.00
_cell.angle_beta   90.00
_cell.angle_gamma   90.00
#
_symmetry.space_group_name_H-M   'P 1'
#
loop_
_entity.id
_entity.type
_entity.pdbx_description
1 polymer ?
#
loop_
_entity_poly.entity_id
_entity_poly.type
_entity_poly.pdbx_seq_one_letter_code
_entity_poly.pdbx_strand_id
1 'polypeptide(L)'
;AQYVVRPVSREYKFVTERAIPRLGLLLVGLAGNNGTTVVGSVLANKHNVTWRTKNGVQKPNYYGSLTQASTCHVGRMDGEEVYCPFRSLLPMVNPNDLEISGWDISDANMADAMERARVLDYDLQRQLRPMLENITAMPGIYNPDFIAANQEERANHVIQGTKKQQVEKIREDIRNFKQSRNLDKVIVLWTANTERFSEVSDELHGTKEALLASIERDEAEIAPSTLYAVASILEDTPYINGSPQNTFVPGLIDLAVSRSV
;
A
#
# COMPACT_ATOMS: atom_id res chain seq x y z
N ALA A 1 -13.91 -43.63 15.02
CA ALA A 1 -12.67 -43.68 14.23
C ALA A 1 -11.50 -43.27 15.13
N GLN A 2 -10.41 -44.02 15.17
CA GLN A 2 -9.18 -43.60 15.86
C GLN A 2 -8.36 -42.72 14.91
N TYR A 3 -7.91 -41.56 15.38
CA TYR A 3 -6.99 -40.71 14.62
C TYR A 3 -5.57 -41.27 14.76
N VAL A 4 -4.86 -41.39 13.64
CA VAL A 4 -3.44 -41.78 13.61
C VAL A 4 -2.62 -40.51 13.36
N VAL A 5 -1.86 -40.07 14.36
CA VAL A 5 -0.96 -38.92 14.25
C VAL A 5 0.42 -39.39 13.83
N ARG A 6 0.99 -38.79 12.76
CA ARG A 6 2.34 -39.07 12.26
C ARG A 6 3.20 -37.80 12.33
N PRO A 7 4.10 -37.67 13.32
CA PRO A 7 4.99 -36.52 13.40
C PRO A 7 5.88 -36.43 12.15
N VAL A 8 6.05 -35.22 11.61
CA VAL A 8 6.96 -34.93 10.50
C VAL A 8 7.95 -33.88 10.97
N SER A 9 9.25 -34.12 10.75
CA SER A 9 10.32 -33.15 10.96
C SER A 9 10.89 -32.72 9.62
N ARG A 10 11.20 -31.43 9.49
CA ARG A 10 11.87 -30.84 8.33
C ARG A 10 12.88 -29.81 8.81
N GLU A 11 14.10 -29.89 8.30
CA GLU A 11 15.15 -28.92 8.56
C GLU A 11 15.05 -27.76 7.57
N TYR A 12 15.21 -26.53 8.07
CA TYR A 12 15.23 -25.32 7.26
C TYR A 12 16.49 -24.51 7.56
N LYS A 13 17.06 -23.91 6.51
CA LYS A 13 18.12 -22.92 6.62
C LYS A 13 17.59 -21.56 6.17
N PHE A 14 17.45 -20.64 7.12
CA PHE A 14 17.05 -19.26 6.83
C PHE A 14 18.29 -18.37 6.66
N VAL A 15 18.22 -17.45 5.70
CA VAL A 15 19.21 -16.39 5.50
C VAL A 15 18.46 -15.07 5.46
N THR A 16 18.91 -14.11 6.27
CA THR A 16 18.27 -12.79 6.38
C THR A 16 19.29 -11.71 6.05
N GLU A 17 19.01 -10.93 5.01
CA GLU A 17 19.76 -9.71 4.74
C GLU A 17 19.53 -8.71 5.87
N ARG A 18 20.63 -8.12 6.38
CA ARG A 18 20.58 -7.20 7.53
C ARG A 18 20.63 -5.72 7.13
N ALA A 19 20.98 -5.43 5.87
CA ALA A 19 20.94 -4.08 5.35
C ALA A 19 19.49 -3.62 5.21
N ILE A 20 19.15 -2.49 5.83
CA ILE A 20 17.81 -1.91 5.74
C ILE A 20 17.74 -1.14 4.42
N PRO A 21 16.84 -1.49 3.49
CA PRO A 21 16.75 -0.83 2.19
C PRO A 21 16.13 0.55 2.33
N ARG A 22 16.50 1.47 1.42
CA ARG A 22 15.70 2.67 1.16
C ARG A 22 14.40 2.25 0.49
N LEU A 23 13.30 2.47 1.19
CA LEU A 23 12.01 1.92 0.85
C LEU A 23 11.04 3.01 0.39
N GLY A 24 10.54 2.85 -0.83
CA GLY A 24 9.39 3.58 -1.33
C GLY A 24 8.08 2.86 -1.06
N LEU A 25 7.05 3.61 -0.71
CA LEU A 25 5.67 3.14 -0.61
C LEU A 25 4.79 3.95 -1.56
N LEU A 26 4.17 3.25 -2.52
CA LEU A 26 3.22 3.83 -3.46
C LEU A 26 1.80 3.42 -3.07
N LEU A 27 0.98 4.41 -2.73
CA LEU A 27 -0.40 4.19 -2.33
C LEU A 27 -1.36 4.44 -3.49
N VAL A 28 -2.18 3.45 -3.84
CA VAL A 28 -3.35 3.70 -4.68
C VAL A 28 -4.45 4.24 -3.77
N GLY A 29 -4.97 5.44 -4.05
CA GLY A 29 -5.85 6.19 -3.16
C GLY A 29 -5.11 7.09 -2.16
N LEU A 30 -3.98 7.68 -2.58
CA LEU A 30 -3.11 8.50 -1.74
C LEU A 30 -3.86 9.65 -1.04
N ALA A 31 -4.79 10.32 -1.74
CA ALA A 31 -5.55 11.44 -1.22
C ALA A 31 -6.84 11.00 -0.49
N GLY A 32 -7.00 9.70 -0.22
CA GLY A 32 -8.05 9.17 0.65
C GLY A 32 -7.77 9.41 2.15
N ASN A 33 -8.73 9.03 3.00
CA ASN A 33 -8.59 9.18 4.45
C ASN A 33 -7.36 8.44 5.00
N ASN A 34 -7.14 7.20 4.54
CA ASN A 34 -6.00 6.40 4.97
C ASN A 34 -4.67 6.99 4.47
N GLY A 35 -4.56 7.30 3.18
CA GLY A 35 -3.33 7.82 2.60
C GLY A 35 -2.89 9.14 3.22
N THR A 36 -3.82 10.09 3.40
CA THR A 36 -3.56 11.36 4.10
C THR A 36 -3.16 11.16 5.56
N THR A 37 -3.80 10.24 6.27
CA THR A 37 -3.46 9.92 7.67
C THR A 37 -2.10 9.24 7.77
N VAL A 38 -1.76 8.31 6.88
CA VAL A 38 -0.46 7.63 6.85
C VAL A 38 0.65 8.64 6.62
N VAL A 39 0.56 9.45 5.56
CA VAL A 39 1.56 10.49 5.27
C VAL A 39 1.66 11.50 6.41
N GLY A 40 0.52 11.98 6.93
CA GLY A 40 0.49 12.90 8.07
C GLY A 40 1.13 12.31 9.32
N SER A 41 0.90 11.03 9.61
CA SER A 41 1.49 10.34 10.76
C SER A 41 3.02 10.20 10.63
N VAL A 42 3.52 9.92 9.42
CA VAL A 42 4.94 9.80 9.14
C VAL A 42 5.63 11.15 9.28
N LEU A 43 5.08 12.21 8.69
CA LEU A 43 5.63 13.55 8.81
C LEU A 43 5.61 14.05 10.26
N ALA A 44 4.50 13.82 10.98
CA ALA A 44 4.40 14.22 12.37
C ALA A 44 5.47 13.54 13.24
N ASN A 45 5.65 12.21 13.11
CA ASN A 45 6.67 11.47 13.84
C ASN A 45 8.10 11.85 13.41
N LYS A 46 8.35 11.97 12.11
CA LYS A 46 9.68 12.33 11.55
C LYS A 46 10.15 13.71 12.01
N HIS A 47 9.24 14.68 12.08
CA HIS A 47 9.54 16.06 12.45
C HIS A 47 9.20 16.40 13.91
N ASN A 48 8.78 15.41 14.71
CA ASN A 48 8.36 15.59 16.11
C ASN A 48 7.29 16.70 16.28
N VAL A 49 6.32 16.77 15.37
CA VAL A 49 5.27 17.79 15.36
C VAL A 49 4.33 17.55 16.54
N THR A 50 4.35 18.45 17.52
CA THR A 50 3.46 18.40 18.69
C THR A 50 2.28 19.34 18.51
N TRP A 51 1.07 18.89 18.84
CA TRP A 51 -0.15 19.71 18.69
C TRP A 51 -0.91 19.83 19.99
N ARG A 52 -1.74 20.87 20.11
CA ARG A 52 -2.61 21.08 21.26
C ARG A 52 -3.97 20.43 21.03
N THR A 53 -4.46 19.75 22.06
CA THR A 53 -5.86 19.32 22.17
C THR A 53 -6.47 19.91 23.42
N LYS A 54 -7.77 19.66 23.65
CA LYS A 54 -8.44 19.99 24.92
C LYS A 54 -7.78 19.33 26.15
N ASN A 55 -6.97 18.29 25.94
CA ASN A 55 -6.26 17.55 26.98
C ASN A 55 -4.78 17.96 27.09
N GLY A 56 -4.37 19.07 26.48
CA GLY A 56 -2.99 19.56 26.50
C GLY A 56 -2.19 19.17 25.25
N VAL A 57 -0.86 19.33 25.35
CA VAL A 57 0.06 19.07 24.23
C VAL A 57 0.23 17.57 24.03
N GLN A 58 0.02 17.11 22.79
CA GLN A 58 0.24 15.74 22.35
C GLN A 58 1.59 15.61 21.64
N LYS A 59 2.17 14.41 21.68
CA LYS A 59 3.36 14.04 20.92
C LYS A 59 3.00 12.98 19.88
N PRO A 60 3.62 13.02 18.69
CA PRO A 60 3.39 12.02 17.66
C PRO A 60 3.89 10.66 18.15
N ASN A 61 3.19 9.60 17.74
CA ASN A 61 3.54 8.22 18.06
C ASN A 61 3.01 7.29 16.95
N TYR A 62 3.33 6.00 17.07
CA TYR A 62 2.82 4.93 16.21
C TYR A 62 1.95 3.92 16.98
N TYR A 63 1.15 4.38 17.93
CA TYR A 63 0.21 3.51 18.63
C TYR A 63 -0.76 2.84 17.67
N GLY A 64 -1.12 1.59 17.96
CA GLY A 64 -1.87 0.71 17.06
C GLY A 64 -1.02 -0.03 16.03
N SER A 65 0.25 0.36 15.82
CA SER A 65 1.17 -0.42 14.98
C SER A 65 1.77 -1.59 15.77
N LEU A 66 1.52 -2.82 15.32
CA LEU A 66 2.15 -4.01 15.90
C LEU A 66 3.68 -3.90 15.84
N THR A 67 4.25 -3.50 14.70
CA THR A 67 5.70 -3.49 14.53
C THR A 67 6.38 -2.40 15.38
N GLN A 68 5.72 -1.25 15.58
CA GLN A 68 6.33 -0.11 16.28
C GLN A 68 5.99 -0.02 17.77
N ALA A 69 4.83 -0.55 18.20
CA ALA A 69 4.29 -0.34 19.55
C ALA A 69 4.00 -1.64 20.32
N SER A 70 4.35 -2.82 19.79
CA SER A 70 4.22 -4.09 20.51
C SER A 70 5.56 -4.68 20.94
N THR A 71 5.48 -5.70 21.79
CA THR A 71 6.63 -6.45 22.30
C THR A 71 6.47 -7.95 22.07
N CYS A 72 7.58 -8.67 22.00
CA CYS A 72 7.64 -10.12 21.93
C CYS A 72 8.28 -10.69 23.20
N HIS A 73 7.67 -11.75 23.76
CA HIS A 73 8.29 -12.52 24.84
C HIS A 73 9.50 -13.28 24.30
N VAL A 74 10.68 -13.05 24.87
CA VAL A 74 11.95 -13.64 24.42
C VAL A 74 12.53 -14.66 25.41
N GLY A 75 11.87 -14.87 26.55
CA GLY A 75 12.27 -15.85 27.55
C GLY A 75 12.15 -15.30 28.96
N ARG A 76 12.87 -15.92 29.89
CA ARG A 76 12.89 -15.53 31.29
C ARG A 76 14.30 -15.23 31.78
N MET A 77 14.41 -14.25 32.67
CA MET A 77 15.66 -13.90 33.35
C MET A 77 15.35 -13.66 34.82
N ASP A 78 16.09 -14.32 35.71
CA ASP A 78 15.89 -14.26 37.16
C ASP A 78 14.45 -14.58 37.63
N GLY A 79 13.78 -15.47 36.91
CA GLY A 79 12.40 -15.89 37.20
C GLY A 79 11.31 -14.99 36.59
N GLU A 80 11.69 -13.84 36.04
CA GLU A 80 10.78 -12.87 35.43
C GLU A 80 10.69 -13.03 33.92
N GLU A 81 9.54 -12.69 33.34
CA GLU A 81 9.35 -12.70 31.89
C GLU A 81 10.04 -11.50 31.24
N VAL A 82 10.78 -11.77 30.17
CA VAL A 82 11.52 -10.76 29.42
C VAL A 82 10.85 -10.55 28.08
N TYR A 83 10.58 -9.27 27.79
CA TYR A 83 9.99 -8.82 26.54
C TYR A 83 10.91 -7.83 25.86
N CYS A 84 11.01 -7.90 24.54
CA CYS A 84 11.67 -6.87 23.73
C CYS A 84 10.69 -6.25 22.73
N PRO A 85 10.91 -5.00 22.28
CA PRO A 85 10.13 -4.43 21.18
C PRO A 85 10.11 -5.34 19.95
N PHE A 86 8.97 -5.43 19.25
CA PHE A 86 8.84 -6.29 18.06
C PHE A 86 9.92 -5.96 17.01
N ARG A 87 10.08 -4.66 16.71
CA ARG A 87 11.10 -4.15 15.79
C ARG A 87 12.55 -4.36 16.21
N SER A 88 12.84 -4.81 17.44
CA SER A 88 14.22 -5.08 17.88
C SER A 88 14.65 -6.52 17.63
N LEU A 89 13.76 -7.42 17.19
CA LEU A 89 14.10 -8.81 16.91
C LEU A 89 15.05 -8.96 15.71
N LEU A 90 14.78 -8.21 14.64
CA LEU A 90 15.58 -8.19 13.40
C LEU A 90 15.55 -6.76 12.80
N PRO A 91 16.54 -6.38 11.96
CA PRO A 91 16.52 -5.10 11.28
C PRO A 91 15.24 -4.90 10.46
N MET A 92 14.55 -3.79 10.69
CA MET A 92 13.30 -3.43 10.00
C MET A 92 13.33 -1.95 9.60
N VAL A 93 12.67 -1.61 8.50
CA VAL A 93 12.50 -0.21 8.08
C VAL A 93 11.69 0.54 9.14
N ASN A 94 12.16 1.71 9.55
CA ASN A 94 11.40 2.62 10.38
C ASN A 94 10.41 3.41 9.50
N PRO A 95 9.12 3.53 9.87
CA PRO A 95 8.17 4.30 9.07
C PRO A 95 8.58 5.76 8.80
N ASN A 96 9.41 6.37 9.65
CA ASN A 96 9.97 7.71 9.41
C ASN A 96 10.89 7.79 8.17
N ASP A 97 11.43 6.66 7.73
CA ASP A 97 12.37 6.53 6.62
C ASP A 97 11.67 6.15 5.30
N LEU A 98 10.33 6.01 5.32
CA LEU A 98 9.56 5.74 4.11
C LEU A 98 9.50 6.98 3.21
N GLU A 99 9.81 6.79 1.94
CA GLU A 99 9.45 7.73 0.88
C GLU A 99 8.05 7.36 0.37
N ILE A 100 7.07 8.26 0.50
CA ILE A 100 5.67 7.95 0.18
C ILE A 100 5.20 8.80 -0.99
N SER A 101 4.58 8.15 -1.97
CA SER A 101 3.85 8.78 -3.07
C SER A 101 2.70 7.86 -3.49
N GLY A 102 2.12 8.07 -4.66
CA GLY A 102 1.02 7.24 -5.14
C GLY A 102 0.08 7.97 -6.09
N TRP A 103 -1.08 7.36 -6.28
CA TRP A 103 -2.08 7.79 -7.24
C TRP A 103 -3.41 8.08 -6.55
N ASP A 104 -4.19 9.00 -7.10
CA ASP A 104 -5.58 9.22 -6.73
C ASP A 104 -6.35 9.69 -7.96
N ILE A 105 -7.65 9.39 -8.01
CA ILE A 105 -8.53 9.88 -9.08
C ILE A 105 -8.89 11.37 -8.87
N SER A 106 -8.56 11.94 -7.71
CA SER A 106 -8.72 13.35 -7.38
C SER A 106 -7.37 14.09 -7.41
N ASP A 107 -7.37 15.30 -7.96
CA ASP A 107 -6.20 16.19 -8.03
C ASP A 107 -5.97 17.02 -6.76
N ALA A 108 -6.78 16.81 -5.73
CA ALA A 108 -6.65 17.53 -4.47
C ALA A 108 -5.25 17.33 -3.87
N ASN A 109 -4.59 18.42 -3.51
CA ASN A 109 -3.33 18.32 -2.75
C ASN A 109 -3.58 17.64 -1.39
N MET A 110 -2.52 17.12 -0.80
CA MET A 110 -2.61 16.32 0.42
C MET A 110 -3.08 17.11 1.64
N ALA A 111 -2.92 18.44 1.68
CA ALA A 111 -3.44 19.26 2.77
C ALA A 111 -4.96 19.37 2.72
N ASP A 112 -5.52 19.68 1.54
CA ASP A 112 -6.96 19.78 1.35
C ASP A 112 -7.63 18.40 1.46
N ALA A 113 -6.95 17.35 1.00
CA ALA A 113 -7.37 15.97 1.19
C ALA A 113 -7.41 15.56 2.69
N MET A 114 -6.40 15.98 3.47
CA MET A 114 -6.37 15.76 4.92
C MET A 114 -7.52 16.50 5.63
N GLU A 115 -7.80 17.75 5.25
CA GLU A 115 -8.94 18.52 5.78
C GLU A 115 -10.28 17.87 5.44
N ARG A 116 -10.44 17.38 4.20
CA ARG A 116 -11.60 16.61 3.77
C ARG A 116 -11.79 15.33 4.59
N ALA A 117 -10.70 14.63 4.90
CA ALA A 117 -10.73 13.36 5.63
C ALA A 117 -11.21 13.51 7.09
N ARG A 118 -10.96 14.66 7.72
CA ARG A 118 -11.38 14.97 9.11
C ARG A 118 -10.96 13.93 10.14
N VAL A 119 -9.78 13.32 9.95
CA VAL A 119 -9.24 12.29 10.84
C VAL A 119 -8.33 12.90 11.92
N LEU A 120 -7.35 13.71 11.52
CA LEU A 120 -6.37 14.29 12.43
C LEU A 120 -6.97 15.48 13.20
N ASP A 121 -6.46 15.76 14.41
CA ASP A 121 -6.85 16.95 15.16
C ASP A 121 -6.58 18.24 14.35
N TYR A 122 -7.47 19.23 14.45
CA TYR A 122 -7.35 20.48 13.69
C TYR A 122 -6.01 21.20 13.86
N ASP A 123 -5.47 21.25 15.08
CA ASP A 123 -4.18 21.90 15.32
C ASP A 123 -3.01 21.13 14.67
N LEU A 124 -3.10 19.80 14.61
CA LEU A 124 -2.14 18.98 13.86
C LEU A 124 -2.26 19.22 12.35
N GLN A 125 -3.49 19.30 11.82
CA GLN A 125 -3.72 19.63 10.41
C GLN A 125 -3.07 20.96 10.03
N ARG A 126 -3.27 22.00 10.85
CA ARG A 126 -2.63 23.32 10.64
C ARG A 126 -1.11 23.24 10.59
N GLN A 127 -0.49 22.44 11.46
CA GLN A 127 0.96 22.29 11.52
C GLN A 127 1.52 21.47 10.35
N LEU A 128 0.77 20.49 9.85
CA LEU A 128 1.19 19.66 8.71
C LEU A 128 0.91 20.31 7.35
N ARG A 129 -0.02 21.27 7.26
CA ARG A 129 -0.40 21.92 5.99
C ARG A 129 0.79 22.40 5.14
N PRO A 130 1.80 23.14 5.68
CA PRO A 130 2.94 23.59 4.88
C PRO A 130 3.79 22.45 4.28
N MET A 131 3.74 21.26 4.89
CA MET A 131 4.46 20.08 4.40
C MET A 131 3.65 19.30 3.34
N LEU A 132 2.31 19.47 3.33
CA LEU A 132 1.39 18.67 2.51
C LEU A 132 0.80 19.42 1.32
N GLU A 133 0.73 20.75 1.37
CA GLU A 133 0.03 21.56 0.35
C GLU A 133 0.66 21.48 -1.06
N ASN A 134 1.95 21.15 -1.13
CA ASN A 134 2.70 20.98 -2.38
C ASN A 134 2.82 19.50 -2.82
N ILE A 135 2.13 18.59 -2.15
CA ILE A 135 2.10 17.17 -2.50
C ILE A 135 0.77 16.88 -3.17
N THR A 136 0.82 16.46 -4.43
CA THR A 136 -0.34 15.98 -5.20
C THR A 136 -0.08 14.55 -5.67
N ALA A 137 -1.12 13.73 -5.67
CA ALA A 137 -1.04 12.38 -6.19
C ALA A 137 -0.83 12.38 -7.72
N MET A 138 -0.25 11.30 -8.25
CA MET A 138 -0.26 11.04 -9.69
C MET A 138 -1.68 10.70 -10.17
N PRO A 139 -2.00 10.89 -11.46
CA PRO A 139 -3.30 10.50 -12.03
C PRO A 139 -3.60 9.02 -11.79
N GLY A 140 -4.81 8.71 -11.30
CA GLY A 140 -5.24 7.34 -11.06
C GLY A 140 -5.98 6.70 -12.25
N ILE A 141 -6.08 5.37 -12.26
CA ILE A 141 -7.01 4.66 -13.16
C ILE A 141 -8.42 4.73 -12.56
N TYR A 142 -9.38 5.23 -13.34
CA TYR A 142 -10.79 5.27 -12.96
C TYR A 142 -11.63 4.43 -13.93
N ASN A 143 -12.41 3.51 -13.39
CA ASN A 143 -13.46 2.82 -14.11
C ASN A 143 -14.78 2.94 -13.30
N PRO A 144 -15.79 3.66 -13.79
CA PRO A 144 -17.05 3.87 -13.07
C PRO A 144 -17.80 2.58 -12.78
N ASP A 145 -17.63 1.53 -13.60
CA ASP A 145 -18.34 0.26 -13.43
C ASP A 145 -17.84 -0.55 -12.23
N PHE A 146 -16.67 -0.22 -11.69
CA PHE A 146 -16.07 -0.95 -10.58
C PHE A 146 -16.29 -0.30 -9.21
N ILE A 147 -16.67 0.98 -9.15
CA ILE A 147 -16.88 1.69 -7.88
C ILE A 147 -18.25 2.39 -7.86
N ALA A 148 -18.64 2.93 -6.70
CA ALA A 148 -19.92 3.61 -6.57
C ALA A 148 -20.01 4.84 -7.49
N ALA A 149 -21.16 5.03 -8.15
CA ALA A 149 -21.40 6.14 -9.09
C ALA A 149 -21.20 7.54 -8.46
N ASN A 150 -21.36 7.66 -7.14
CA ASN A 150 -21.11 8.91 -6.42
C ASN A 150 -19.63 9.35 -6.38
N GLN A 151 -18.71 8.56 -6.95
CA GLN A 151 -17.31 8.94 -7.11
C GLN A 151 -17.04 9.69 -8.43
N GLU A 152 -18.02 9.82 -9.33
CA GLU A 152 -17.85 10.47 -10.64
C GLU A 152 -17.35 11.92 -10.50
N GLU A 153 -17.98 12.74 -9.66
CA GLU A 153 -17.57 14.12 -9.43
C GLU A 153 -16.16 14.26 -8.82
N ARG A 154 -15.67 13.20 -8.16
CA ARG A 154 -14.33 13.18 -7.57
C ARG A 154 -13.24 12.86 -8.60
N ALA A 155 -13.58 12.20 -9.70
CA ALA A 155 -12.64 11.68 -10.68
C ALA A 155 -12.20 12.75 -11.70
N ASN A 156 -11.34 13.68 -11.29
CA ASN A 156 -10.80 14.75 -12.14
C ASN A 156 -9.30 14.60 -12.48
N HIS A 157 -8.64 13.55 -12.00
CA HIS A 157 -7.21 13.29 -12.14
C HIS A 157 -6.95 11.85 -12.62
N VAL A 158 -7.27 11.59 -13.89
CA VAL A 158 -7.40 10.22 -14.40
C VAL A 158 -6.43 9.92 -15.55
N ILE A 159 -5.81 8.74 -15.53
CA ILE A 159 -5.05 8.18 -16.65
C ILE A 159 -6.03 7.74 -17.76
N GLN A 160 -5.90 8.38 -18.92
CA GLN A 160 -6.68 8.07 -20.11
C GLN A 160 -6.03 6.97 -20.96
N GLY A 161 -6.81 6.38 -21.87
CA GLY A 161 -6.33 5.36 -22.81
C GLY A 161 -6.82 3.95 -22.49
N THR A 162 -6.34 2.97 -23.25
CA THR A 162 -6.68 1.56 -23.07
C THR A 162 -6.05 0.99 -21.79
N LYS A 163 -6.57 -0.13 -21.28
CA LYS A 163 -6.00 -0.82 -20.11
C LYS A 163 -4.52 -1.13 -20.27
N LYS A 164 -4.07 -1.48 -21.48
CA LYS A 164 -2.65 -1.66 -21.79
C LYS A 164 -1.83 -0.38 -21.60
N GLN A 165 -2.33 0.76 -22.06
CA GLN A 165 -1.67 2.07 -21.87
C GLN A 165 -1.65 2.46 -20.39
N GLN A 166 -2.74 2.21 -19.67
CA GLN A 166 -2.83 2.44 -18.24
C GLN A 166 -1.80 1.60 -17.45
N VAL A 167 -1.69 0.30 -17.74
CA VAL A 167 -0.66 -0.56 -17.14
C VAL A 167 0.74 -0.02 -17.41
N GLU A 168 1.07 0.32 -18.67
CA GLU A 168 2.40 0.85 -18.99
C GLU A 168 2.67 2.18 -18.27
N LYS A 169 1.64 3.03 -18.11
CA LYS A 169 1.78 4.27 -17.34
C LYS A 169 2.11 4.00 -15.87
N ILE A 170 1.41 3.08 -15.22
CA ILE A 170 1.72 2.71 -13.82
C ILE A 170 3.14 2.13 -13.70
N ARG A 171 3.57 1.31 -14.67
CA ARG A 171 4.95 0.78 -14.71
C ARG A 171 5.99 1.89 -14.87
N GLU A 172 5.74 2.87 -15.74
CA GLU A 172 6.57 4.07 -15.87
C GLU A 172 6.65 4.84 -14.54
N ASP A 173 5.52 5.07 -13.89
CA ASP A 173 5.45 5.80 -12.62
C ASP A 173 6.23 5.09 -11.50
N ILE A 174 6.13 3.76 -11.38
CA ILE A 174 6.92 2.95 -10.42
C ILE A 174 8.42 3.12 -10.68
N ARG A 175 8.86 3.00 -11.94
CA ARG A 175 10.27 3.16 -12.33
C ARG A 175 10.77 4.57 -12.03
N ASN A 176 10.01 5.59 -12.41
CA ASN A 176 10.34 7.00 -12.19
C ASN A 176 10.43 7.33 -10.70
N PHE A 177 9.49 6.84 -9.89
CA PHE A 177 9.53 7.01 -8.43
C PHE A 177 10.78 6.34 -7.83
N LYS A 178 11.05 5.09 -8.20
CA LYS A 178 12.23 4.35 -7.73
C LYS A 178 13.53 5.07 -8.08
N GLN A 179 13.67 5.52 -9.33
CA GLN A 179 14.88 6.17 -9.83
C GLN A 179 15.08 7.57 -9.25
N SER A 180 14.05 8.43 -9.28
CA SER A 180 14.15 9.83 -8.84
C SER A 180 14.46 9.98 -7.35
N ARG A 181 14.08 8.98 -6.54
CA ARG A 181 14.35 8.93 -5.10
C ARG A 181 15.54 8.05 -4.73
N ASN A 182 16.18 7.43 -5.73
CA ASN A 182 17.27 6.46 -5.55
C ASN A 182 16.86 5.39 -4.52
N LEU A 183 15.78 4.65 -4.78
CA LEU A 183 15.23 3.65 -3.86
C LEU A 183 15.73 2.25 -4.21
N ASP A 184 15.99 1.45 -3.17
CA ASP A 184 16.43 0.06 -3.35
C ASP A 184 15.21 -0.84 -3.58
N LYS A 185 14.12 -0.60 -2.84
CA LYS A 185 12.85 -1.32 -2.94
C LYS A 185 11.67 -0.36 -3.00
N VAL A 186 10.61 -0.80 -3.68
CA VAL A 186 9.30 -0.14 -3.72
C VAL A 186 8.26 -1.18 -3.31
N ILE A 187 7.18 -0.75 -2.67
CA ILE A 187 5.98 -1.54 -2.40
C ILE A 187 4.78 -0.73 -2.90
N VAL A 188 3.85 -1.38 -3.59
CA VAL A 188 2.56 -0.79 -3.96
C VAL A 188 1.48 -1.33 -3.02
N LEU A 189 0.62 -0.45 -2.51
CA LEU A 189 -0.48 -0.81 -1.62
C LEU A 189 -1.77 -0.13 -2.06
N TRP A 190 -2.81 -0.93 -2.26
CA TRP A 190 -4.15 -0.45 -2.55
C TRP A 190 -4.87 -0.05 -1.27
N THR A 191 -5.17 1.24 -1.15
CA THR A 191 -6.01 1.80 -0.08
C THR A 191 -7.10 2.72 -0.64
N ALA A 192 -7.46 2.54 -1.92
CA ALA A 192 -8.50 3.29 -2.58
C ALA A 192 -9.89 2.69 -2.28
N ASN A 193 -10.92 3.25 -2.92
CA ASN A 193 -12.29 2.78 -2.81
C ASN A 193 -12.38 1.26 -3.03
N THR A 194 -13.28 0.62 -2.29
CA THR A 194 -13.62 -0.78 -2.53
C THR A 194 -14.25 -0.90 -3.91
N GLU A 195 -13.68 -1.78 -4.72
CA GLU A 195 -14.29 -2.16 -5.99
C GLU A 195 -15.33 -3.26 -5.78
N ARG A 196 -16.29 -3.39 -6.70
CA ARG A 196 -17.07 -4.62 -6.80
C ARG A 196 -16.16 -5.79 -7.16
N PHE A 197 -16.65 -7.01 -6.95
CA PHE A 197 -15.93 -8.19 -7.39
C PHE A 197 -15.97 -8.28 -8.92
N SER A 198 -14.87 -8.75 -9.50
CA SER A 198 -14.82 -9.16 -10.90
C SER A 198 -15.41 -10.57 -11.04
N GLU A 199 -16.20 -10.81 -12.09
CA GLU A 199 -16.67 -12.13 -12.48
C GLU A 199 -15.49 -12.94 -13.06
N VAL A 200 -15.04 -13.94 -12.31
CA VAL A 200 -13.85 -14.73 -12.68
C VAL A 200 -14.26 -15.80 -13.70
N SER A 201 -13.53 -15.84 -14.81
CA SER A 201 -13.69 -16.84 -15.87
C SER A 201 -12.31 -17.29 -16.35
N ASP A 202 -12.22 -18.54 -16.84
CA ASP A 202 -10.95 -19.09 -17.31
C ASP A 202 -10.41 -18.33 -18.54
N GLU A 203 -11.30 -17.89 -19.43
CA GLU A 203 -10.96 -17.17 -20.65
C GLU A 203 -10.31 -15.80 -20.38
N LEU A 204 -10.75 -15.10 -19.34
CA LEU A 204 -10.27 -13.75 -19.02
C LEU A 204 -9.19 -13.75 -17.95
N HIS A 205 -9.32 -14.62 -16.95
CA HIS A 205 -8.58 -14.53 -15.69
C HIS A 205 -7.88 -15.83 -15.28
N GLY A 206 -8.01 -16.91 -16.08
CA GLY A 206 -7.60 -18.25 -15.66
C GLY A 206 -6.09 -18.45 -15.57
N THR A 207 -5.33 -17.88 -16.51
CA THR A 207 -3.86 -17.96 -16.56
C THR A 207 -3.24 -16.58 -16.75
N LYS A 208 -1.94 -16.45 -16.53
CA LYS A 208 -1.25 -15.17 -16.78
C LYS A 208 -1.34 -14.74 -18.25
N GLU A 209 -1.30 -15.67 -19.21
CA GLU A 209 -1.45 -15.36 -20.63
C GLU A 209 -2.85 -14.86 -20.96
N ALA A 210 -3.88 -15.50 -20.41
CA ALA A 210 -5.27 -15.08 -20.57
C ALA A 210 -5.50 -13.68 -20.00
N LEU A 211 -4.97 -13.41 -18.80
CA LEU A 211 -5.09 -12.11 -18.14
C LEU A 211 -4.39 -11.00 -18.93
N LEU A 212 -3.14 -11.23 -19.35
CA LEU A 212 -2.38 -10.25 -20.14
C LEU A 212 -3.06 -9.99 -21.50
N ALA A 213 -3.54 -11.03 -22.18
CA ALA A 213 -4.27 -10.88 -23.43
C ALA A 213 -5.59 -10.12 -23.25
N SER A 214 -6.30 -10.33 -22.12
CA SER A 214 -7.53 -9.59 -21.79
C SER A 214 -7.27 -8.10 -21.56
N ILE A 215 -6.14 -7.75 -20.96
CA ILE A 215 -5.68 -6.35 -20.84
C ILE A 215 -5.41 -5.76 -22.23
N GLU A 216 -4.80 -6.52 -23.14
CA GLU A 216 -4.53 -6.06 -24.51
C GLU A 216 -5.80 -5.85 -25.33
N ARG A 217 -6.83 -6.68 -25.12
CA ARG A 217 -8.14 -6.57 -25.78
C ARG A 217 -9.10 -5.58 -25.09
N ASP A 218 -8.64 -4.93 -24.03
CA ASP A 218 -9.43 -3.94 -23.27
C ASP A 218 -10.71 -4.51 -22.64
N GLU A 219 -10.70 -5.79 -22.24
CA GLU A 219 -11.87 -6.52 -21.75
C GLU A 219 -12.53 -5.83 -20.54
N ALA A 220 -13.86 -5.74 -20.53
CA ALA A 220 -14.61 -4.95 -19.55
C ALA A 220 -14.41 -5.43 -18.10
N GLU A 221 -14.29 -6.73 -17.91
CA GLU A 221 -14.22 -7.37 -16.59
C GLU A 221 -12.82 -7.36 -15.97
N ILE A 222 -11.94 -6.47 -16.41
CA ILE A 222 -10.63 -6.22 -15.82
C ILE A 222 -10.66 -4.93 -14.98
N ALA A 223 -10.67 -5.11 -13.66
CA ALA A 223 -10.73 -4.01 -12.70
C ALA A 223 -9.46 -3.13 -12.69
N PRO A 224 -9.55 -1.84 -12.32
CA PRO A 224 -8.39 -0.99 -12.06
C PRO A 224 -7.38 -1.60 -11.08
N SER A 225 -7.82 -2.19 -9.96
CA SER A 225 -6.89 -2.86 -9.01
C SER A 225 -6.08 -3.99 -9.65
N THR A 226 -6.66 -4.73 -10.60
CA THR A 226 -5.96 -5.74 -11.38
C THR A 226 -4.84 -5.11 -12.23
N LEU A 227 -5.08 -3.94 -12.82
CA LEU A 227 -4.08 -3.23 -13.62
C LEU A 227 -2.89 -2.77 -12.78
N TYR A 228 -3.13 -2.22 -11.59
CA TYR A 228 -2.05 -1.85 -10.66
C TYR A 228 -1.26 -3.07 -10.20
N ALA A 229 -1.94 -4.19 -9.90
CA ALA A 229 -1.26 -5.40 -9.47
C ALA A 229 -0.40 -6.01 -10.58
N VAL A 230 -0.92 -6.09 -11.82
CA VAL A 230 -0.14 -6.52 -12.99
C VAL A 230 1.07 -5.60 -13.21
N ALA A 231 0.88 -4.28 -13.18
CA ALA A 231 1.98 -3.33 -13.33
C ALA A 231 3.05 -3.50 -12.25
N SER A 232 2.65 -3.72 -10.99
CA SER A 232 3.57 -3.91 -9.87
C SER A 232 4.39 -5.19 -10.02
N ILE A 233 3.74 -6.31 -10.37
CA ILE A 233 4.42 -7.59 -10.59
C ILE A 233 5.39 -7.53 -11.78
N LEU A 234 5.02 -6.83 -12.86
CA LEU A 234 5.90 -6.63 -14.01
C LEU A 234 7.12 -5.74 -13.70
N GLU A 235 7.06 -4.94 -12.64
CA GLU A 235 8.17 -4.11 -12.14
C GLU A 235 8.84 -4.69 -10.88
N ASP A 236 8.69 -6.00 -10.63
CA ASP A 236 9.29 -6.71 -9.50
C ASP A 236 9.02 -6.04 -8.14
N THR A 237 7.81 -5.50 -8.00
CA THR A 237 7.38 -4.68 -6.88
C THR A 237 6.23 -5.38 -6.15
N PRO A 238 6.37 -5.69 -4.85
CA PRO A 238 5.30 -6.29 -4.08
C PRO A 238 4.03 -5.44 -4.10
N TYR A 239 2.89 -6.11 -4.28
CA TYR A 239 1.57 -5.48 -4.30
C TYR A 239 0.73 -5.99 -3.12
N ILE A 240 0.15 -5.06 -2.36
CA ILE A 240 -0.71 -5.36 -1.21
C ILE A 240 -2.12 -4.85 -1.51
N ASN A 241 -3.12 -5.72 -1.40
CA ASN A 241 -4.51 -5.31 -1.47
C ASN A 241 -5.06 -5.00 -0.07
N GLY A 242 -5.34 -3.73 0.23
CA GLY A 242 -5.93 -3.29 1.49
C GLY A 242 -7.47 -3.24 1.48
N SER A 243 -8.11 -3.65 0.37
CA SER A 243 -9.57 -3.59 0.18
C SER A 243 -10.14 -4.99 -0.14
N PRO A 244 -11.45 -5.21 0.00
CA PRO A 244 -12.01 -6.58 0.01
C PRO A 244 -12.24 -7.19 -1.38
N GLN A 245 -12.08 -6.44 -2.47
CA GLN A 245 -12.31 -6.97 -3.82
C GLN A 245 -11.35 -8.12 -4.18
N ASN A 246 -11.79 -9.00 -5.07
CA ASN A 246 -11.07 -10.18 -5.52
C ASN A 246 -9.98 -9.89 -6.57
N THR A 247 -9.13 -8.89 -6.34
CA THR A 247 -8.02 -8.50 -7.23
C THR A 247 -7.14 -9.70 -7.64
N PHE A 248 -6.87 -10.60 -6.69
CA PHE A 248 -5.99 -11.76 -6.85
C PHE A 248 -6.68 -12.93 -7.55
N VAL A 249 -7.08 -12.72 -8.81
CA VAL A 249 -7.58 -13.77 -9.70
C VAL A 249 -6.49 -14.79 -10.07
N PRO A 250 -6.84 -16.01 -10.52
CA PRO A 250 -5.87 -17.09 -10.76
C PRO A 250 -4.69 -16.70 -11.64
N GLY A 251 -4.95 -16.03 -12.77
CA GLY A 251 -3.93 -15.58 -13.70
C GLY A 251 -2.98 -14.52 -13.14
N LEU A 252 -3.44 -13.72 -12.17
CA LEU A 252 -2.60 -12.76 -11.48
C LEU A 252 -1.67 -13.46 -10.48
N ILE A 253 -2.17 -14.47 -9.76
CA ILE A 253 -1.36 -15.29 -8.85
C ILE A 253 -0.30 -16.07 -9.66
N ASP A 254 -0.70 -16.67 -10.78
CA ASP A 254 0.22 -17.35 -11.70
C ASP A 254 1.31 -16.39 -12.21
N LEU A 255 0.93 -15.17 -12.60
CA LEU A 255 1.90 -14.14 -12.98
C LEU A 255 2.89 -13.85 -11.84
N ALA A 256 2.39 -13.60 -10.62
CA ALA A 256 3.21 -13.31 -9.44
C ALA A 256 4.19 -14.45 -9.12
N VAL A 257 3.71 -15.70 -9.08
CA VAL A 257 4.55 -16.89 -8.85
C VAL A 257 5.63 -17.02 -9.94
N SER A 258 5.27 -16.79 -11.21
CA SER A 258 6.24 -16.87 -12.31
C SER A 258 7.33 -15.79 -12.27
N ARG A 259 7.05 -14.67 -11.58
CA ARG A 259 7.97 -13.55 -11.37
C ARG A 259 8.67 -13.58 -10.01
N SER A 260 8.24 -14.45 -9.09
CA SER A 260 8.72 -14.51 -7.70
C SER A 260 8.54 -13.19 -6.95
N VAL A 261 7.37 -12.56 -7.12
CA VAL A 261 6.97 -11.29 -6.48
C VAL A 261 5.82 -11.52 -5.52
#